data_AF-A0A9E7BD88-F1
#
_entry.id   AF-A0A9E7BD88-F1
#
_cell.length_a   1.000
_cell.length_b   1.000
_cell.length_c   1.000
_cell.angle_alpha   90.00
_cell.angle_beta   90.00
_cell.angle_gamma   90.00
#
_symmetry.space_group_name_H-M   'P 1'
#
loop_
_entity.id
_entity.type
_entity.pdbx_description
1 polymer ?
#
loop_
_entity_poly.entity_id
_entity_poly.type
_entity_poly.pdbx_seq_one_letter_code
_entity_poly.pdbx_strand_id
1 'polypeptide(L)'
;MKRFNVWLATKVSDGVATMWCAYIFAAIALISLPKALQSGDSIVIVSWVAQTFLQLVLLSIIMVGQKVQSKKVEDTINETHTASLAELVELHKISRDMHTLMKEIESKLAR
;
A
#
# COMPACT_ATOMS: atom_id res chain seq x y z
N MET A 1 3.99 -4.08 -25.64
CA MET A 1 5.14 -3.49 -24.91
C MET A 1 4.76 -2.88 -23.57
N LYS A 2 3.80 -1.94 -23.47
CA LYS A 2 3.43 -1.31 -22.17
C LYS A 2 3.01 -2.31 -21.07
N ARG A 3 2.21 -3.34 -21.39
CA ARG A 3 1.78 -4.36 -20.40
C ARG A 3 2.94 -5.19 -19.82
N PHE A 4 3.97 -5.48 -20.61
CA PHE A 4 5.14 -6.22 -20.14
C PHE A 4 5.99 -5.37 -19.20
N ASN A 5 6.21 -4.09 -19.54
CA ASN A 5 6.97 -3.16 -18.69
C ASN A 5 6.26 -2.93 -17.35
N VAL A 6 4.94 -2.77 -17.38
CA VAL A 6 4.14 -2.64 -16.15
C VAL A 6 4.19 -3.93 -15.34
N TRP A 7 3.99 -5.09 -15.96
CA TRP A 7 4.08 -6.38 -15.27
C TRP A 7 5.44 -6.60 -14.61
N LEU A 8 6.53 -6.31 -15.34
CA LEU A 8 7.90 -6.44 -14.83
C LEU A 8 8.14 -5.45 -13.68
N ALA A 9 7.75 -4.18 -13.85
CA ALA A 9 7.91 -3.15 -12.84
C ALA A 9 7.16 -3.53 -11.56
N THR A 10 5.89 -3.95 -11.66
CA THR A 10 5.11 -4.39 -10.50
C THR A 10 5.76 -5.59 -9.82
N LYS A 11 6.21 -6.60 -10.58
CA LYS A 11 6.80 -7.81 -9.98
C LYS A 11 8.12 -7.52 -9.26
N VAL A 12 8.96 -6.66 -9.84
CA VAL A 12 10.20 -6.22 -9.21
C VAL A 12 9.87 -5.41 -7.96
N SER A 13 9.08 -4.36 -8.09
CA SER A 13 8.66 -3.50 -6.97
C SER A 13 8.02 -4.29 -5.83
N ASP A 14 7.21 -5.30 -6.13
CA ASP A 14 6.61 -6.16 -5.11
C ASP A 14 7.62 -6.99 -4.34
N GLY A 15 8.69 -7.44 -5.01
CA GLY A 15 9.81 -8.13 -4.38
C GLY A 15 10.68 -7.19 -3.54
N VAL A 16 11.03 -6.01 -4.09
CA VAL A 16 11.87 -5.02 -3.39
C VAL A 16 11.15 -4.40 -2.19
N ALA A 17 9.83 -4.29 -2.24
CA ALA A 17 8.98 -3.77 -1.17
C ALA A 17 8.64 -4.82 -0.08
N THR A 18 9.46 -5.86 0.07
CA THR A 18 9.43 -6.78 1.21
C THR A 18 10.56 -6.46 2.19
N MET A 19 10.38 -6.74 3.49
CA MET A 19 11.42 -6.54 4.51
C MET A 19 12.74 -7.27 4.17
N TRP A 20 12.68 -8.32 3.34
CA TRP A 20 13.83 -9.05 2.82
C TRP A 20 14.83 -8.16 2.09
N CYS A 21 14.37 -7.12 1.38
CA CYS A 21 15.29 -6.25 0.66
C CYS A 21 16.14 -5.40 1.61
N ALA A 22 15.60 -5.00 2.77
CA ALA A 22 16.36 -4.29 3.78
C ALA A 22 17.48 -5.19 4.35
N TYR A 23 17.19 -6.48 4.56
CA TYR A 23 18.20 -7.45 5.00
C TYR A 23 19.28 -7.69 3.94
N ILE A 24 18.91 -7.80 2.66
CA ILE A 24 19.86 -7.97 1.55
C ILE A 24 20.77 -6.74 1.43
N PHE A 25 20.22 -5.52 1.47
CA PHE A 25 21.02 -4.31 1.40
C PHE A 25 21.91 -4.11 2.63
N ALA A 26 21.44 -4.48 3.82
CA ALA A 26 22.29 -4.51 5.00
C ALA A 26 23.46 -5.49 4.84
N ALA A 27 23.21 -6.69 4.30
CA ALA A 27 24.25 -7.69 4.02
C ALA A 27 25.26 -7.20 2.97
N ILE A 28 24.79 -6.56 1.89
CA ILE A 28 25.65 -5.98 0.85
C ILE A 28 26.50 -4.85 1.45
N ALA A 29 25.91 -4.00 2.29
CA ALA A 29 26.66 -2.95 2.96
C ALA A 29 27.76 -3.57 3.86
N LEU A 30 27.47 -4.61 4.64
CA LEU A 30 28.46 -5.32 5.46
C LEU A 30 29.69 -5.82 4.68
N ILE A 31 29.56 -6.15 3.38
CA ILE A 31 30.72 -6.52 2.52
C ILE A 31 31.67 -5.33 2.31
N SER A 32 31.17 -4.10 2.34
CA SER A 32 31.98 -2.88 2.17
C SER A 32 32.59 -2.34 3.48
N LEU A 33 32.10 -2.80 4.64
CA LEU A 33 32.64 -2.48 5.97
C LEU A 33 34.17 -2.72 6.11
N PRO A 34 34.75 -3.87 5.71
CA PRO A 34 36.20 -4.08 5.85
C PRO A 34 37.04 -3.06 5.09
N LYS A 35 36.54 -2.53 3.96
CA LYS A 35 37.25 -1.48 3.20
C LYS A 35 37.25 -0.14 3.95
N ALA A 36 36.16 0.20 4.62
CA ALA A 36 36.07 1.41 5.44
C ALA A 36 36.96 1.32 6.69
N LEU A 37 37.03 0.13 7.32
CA LEU A 37 37.89 -0.11 8.47
C LEU A 37 39.39 -0.07 8.12
N GLN A 38 39.77 -0.53 6.92
CA GLN A 38 41.16 -0.43 6.45
C GLN A 38 41.67 1.01 6.28
N SER A 39 40.78 2.00 6.14
CA SER A 39 41.19 3.41 6.08
C SER A 39 41.77 3.94 7.39
N GLY A 40 41.47 3.33 8.55
CA GLY A 40 42.01 3.75 9.85
C GLY A 40 41.53 5.12 10.37
N ASP A 41 40.66 5.80 9.62
CA ASP A 41 40.11 7.12 9.96
C ASP A 41 38.67 6.99 10.46
N SER A 42 38.42 7.47 11.68
CA SER A 42 37.11 7.50 12.30
C SER A 42 36.07 8.24 11.47
N ILE A 43 36.46 9.29 10.75
CA ILE A 43 35.54 10.08 9.90
C ILE A 43 35.04 9.23 8.73
N VAL A 44 35.92 8.43 8.11
CA VAL A 44 35.58 7.55 7.00
C VAL A 44 34.61 6.46 7.43
N ILE A 45 34.81 5.87 8.62
CA ILE A 45 33.91 4.85 9.16
C ILE A 45 32.52 5.45 9.43
N VAL A 46 32.45 6.61 10.08
CA VAL A 46 31.17 7.27 10.37
C VAL A 46 30.45 7.68 9.08
N SER A 47 31.18 8.24 8.11
CA SER A 47 30.65 8.59 6.78
C SER A 47 30.11 7.36 6.06
N TRP A 48 30.83 6.23 6.11
CA TRP A 48 30.39 4.98 5.51
C TRP A 48 29.09 4.45 6.15
N VAL A 49 28.98 4.48 7.49
CA VAL A 49 27.76 4.06 8.19
C VAL A 49 26.58 4.98 7.83
N ALA A 50 26.77 6.30 7.88
CA ALA A 50 25.70 7.26 7.62
C ALA A 50 25.24 7.25 6.15
N GLN A 51 26.18 7.08 5.22
CA GLN A 51 25.92 7.28 3.81
C GLN A 51 25.74 5.99 3.02
N THR A 52 26.55 4.95 3.26
CA THR A 52 26.44 3.70 2.49
C THR A 52 25.47 2.74 3.17
N PHE A 53 25.62 2.53 4.48
CA PHE A 53 24.78 1.60 5.21
C PHE A 53 23.37 2.16 5.44
N LEU A 54 23.26 3.27 6.18
CA LEU A 54 21.96 3.83 6.56
C LEU A 54 21.16 4.25 5.34
N GLN A 55 21.77 4.83 4.30
CA GLN A 55 21.03 5.29 3.13
C GLN A 55 20.42 4.14 2.30
N LEU A 56 21.19 3.08 2.04
CA LEU A 56 20.68 1.91 1.30
C LEU A 56 19.54 1.23 2.07
N VAL A 57 19.73 1.06 3.39
CA VAL A 57 18.72 0.44 4.26
C VAL A 57 17.48 1.33 4.41
N LEU A 58 17.65 2.64 4.63
CA LEU A 58 16.55 3.61 4.74
C LEU A 58 15.69 3.61 3.47
N LEU A 59 16.30 3.66 2.29
CA LEU A 59 15.55 3.66 1.03
C LEU A 59 14.67 2.41 0.90
N SER A 60 15.20 1.23 1.25
CA SER A 60 14.44 -0.01 1.23
C SER A 60 13.30 -0.02 2.26
N ILE A 61 13.58 0.40 3.51
CA ILE A 61 12.56 0.45 4.58
C ILE A 61 11.44 1.43 4.22
N ILE A 62 11.76 2.59 3.64
CA ILE A 62 10.76 3.58 3.21
C ILE A 62 9.81 2.95 2.17
N MET A 63 10.34 2.21 1.19
CA MET A 63 9.54 1.56 0.16
C MET A 63 8.59 0.49 0.75
N VAL A 64 9.07 -0.32 1.70
CA VAL A 64 8.24 -1.29 2.39
C VAL A 64 7.16 -0.60 3.23
N GLY A 65 7.54 0.47 3.94
CA GLY A 65 6.62 1.26 4.76
C GLY A 65 5.48 1.87 3.94
N GLN A 66 5.79 2.42 2.77
CA GLN A 66 4.79 2.94 1.82
C GLN A 66 3.83 1.84 1.36
N LYS A 67 4.33 0.65 1.01
CA LYS A 67 3.49 -0.48 0.59
C LYS A 67 2.54 -0.96 1.69
N VAL A 68 3.02 -1.06 2.93
CA VAL A 68 2.20 -1.47 4.08
C VAL A 68 1.09 -0.44 4.35
N GLN A 69 1.40 0.85 4.24
CA GLN A 69 0.39 1.91 4.38
C GLN A 69 -0.65 1.87 3.24
N SER A 70 -0.21 1.68 1.99
CA SER A 70 -1.12 1.57 0.85
C SER A 70 -2.09 0.39 0.99
N LYS A 71 -1.62 -0.76 1.48
CA LYS A 71 -2.50 -1.91 1.73
C LYS A 71 -3.57 -1.60 2.77
N LYS A 72 -3.20 -0.95 3.87
CA LYS A 72 -4.17 -0.56 4.90
C LYS A 72 -5.23 0.42 4.37
N VAL A 73 -4.80 1.35 3.52
CA VAL A 73 -5.72 2.27 2.83
C VAL A 73 -6.66 1.51 1.90
N GLU A 74 -6.16 0.53 1.14
CA GLU A 74 -6.98 -0.31 0.26
C GLU A 74 -7.99 -1.14 1.05
N ASP A 75 -7.60 -1.71 2.18
CA ASP A 75 -8.51 -2.45 3.09
C ASP A 75 -9.64 -1.53 3.59
N THR A 76 -9.30 -0.31 4.06
CA THR A 76 -10.30 0.69 4.50
C THR A 76 -11.21 1.14 3.36
N ILE A 77 -10.68 1.32 2.15
CA ILE A 77 -11.48 1.65 0.97
C ILE A 77 -12.46 0.52 0.66
N ASN A 78 -12.02 -0.73 0.73
CA ASN A 78 -12.87 -1.88 0.45
C ASN A 78 -14.00 -2.00 1.49
N GLU A 79 -13.69 -1.85 2.77
CA GLU A 79 -14.69 -1.80 3.85
C GLU A 79 -15.72 -0.68 3.61
N THR A 80 -15.25 0.54 3.35
CA THR A 80 -16.13 1.70 3.10
C THR A 80 -16.99 1.48 1.86
N HIS A 81 -16.40 0.93 0.79
CA HIS A 81 -17.12 0.64 -0.45
C HIS A 81 -18.23 -0.40 -0.23
N THR A 82 -17.95 -1.47 0.53
CA THR A 82 -18.98 -2.46 0.88
C THR A 82 -20.09 -1.88 1.75
N ALA A 83 -19.75 -1.02 2.72
CA ALA A 83 -20.73 -0.34 3.57
C ALA A 83 -21.62 0.61 2.75
N SER A 84 -21.04 1.42 1.86
CA SER A 84 -21.81 2.30 0.97
C SER A 84 -22.73 1.52 0.03
N LEU A 85 -22.31 0.37 -0.49
CA LEU A 85 -23.18 -0.49 -1.31
C LEU A 85 -24.35 -1.05 -0.50
N ALA A 86 -24.13 -1.44 0.76
CA ALA A 86 -25.20 -1.93 1.62
C ALA A 86 -26.24 -0.81 1.90
N GLU A 87 -25.78 0.39 2.20
CA GLU A 87 -26.65 1.56 2.41
C GLU A 87 -27.48 1.90 1.15
N LEU A 88 -26.86 1.84 -0.04
CA LEU A 88 -27.57 2.05 -1.31
C LEU A 88 -28.68 1.01 -1.53
N VAL A 89 -28.46 -0.24 -1.15
CA VAL A 89 -29.48 -1.30 -1.25
C VAL A 89 -30.65 -1.02 -0.30
N GLU A 90 -30.38 -0.53 0.91
CA GLU A 90 -31.42 -0.15 1.87
C GLU A 90 -32.25 1.03 1.37
N LEU A 91 -31.61 2.08 0.86
CA LEU A 91 -32.30 3.21 0.23
C LEU A 91 -33.17 2.77 -0.96
N HIS A 92 -32.68 1.84 -1.78
CA HIS A 92 -33.44 1.28 -2.90
C HIS A 92 -34.67 0.48 -2.45
N LYS A 93 -34.56 -0.25 -1.32
CA LYS A 93 -35.71 -0.94 -0.71
C LYS A 93 -36.76 0.07 -0.25
N ILE A 94 -36.35 1.09 0.52
CA ILE A 94 -37.25 2.14 1.00
C ILE A 94 -37.94 2.85 -0.18
N SER A 95 -37.22 3.16 -1.26
CA SER A 95 -37.80 3.78 -2.45
C SER A 95 -38.87 2.90 -3.13
N ARG A 96 -38.67 1.57 -3.16
CA ARG A 96 -39.66 0.62 -3.69
C ARG A 96 -40.88 0.50 -2.80
N ASP A 97 -40.68 0.46 -1.49
CA ASP A 97 -41.77 0.39 -0.51
C ASP A 97 -42.62 1.66 -0.59
N MET A 98 -41.99 2.83 -0.67
CA MET A 98 -42.66 4.11 -0.87
C MET A 98 -43.48 4.14 -2.17
N HIS A 99 -42.94 3.63 -3.29
CA HIS A 99 -43.70 3.49 -4.54
C HIS A 99 -44.92 2.56 -4.42
N THR A 100 -44.78 1.48 -3.66
CA THR A 100 -45.85 0.50 -3.46
C THR A 100 -46.96 1.11 -2.61
N LEU A 101 -46.62 1.80 -1.52
CA LEU A 101 -47.56 2.55 -0.69
C LEU A 101 -48.28 3.65 -1.46
N MET A 102 -47.57 4.36 -2.35
CA MET A 102 -48.17 5.38 -3.22
C MET A 102 -49.26 4.78 -4.11
N LYS A 103 -48.99 3.64 -4.76
CA LYS A 103 -49.98 2.90 -5.54
C LYS A 103 -51.15 2.41 -4.70
N GLU A 104 -50.89 1.96 -3.48
CA GLU A 104 -51.93 1.46 -2.60
C GLU A 104 -52.87 2.59 -2.16
N ILE A 105 -52.34 3.76 -1.80
CA ILE A 105 -53.12 4.97 -1.51
C ILE A 105 -53.96 5.39 -2.72
N GLU A 106 -53.36 5.45 -3.91
CA GLU A 106 -54.07 5.80 -5.15
C GLU A 106 -55.22 4.81 -5.43
N SER A 107 -54.98 3.51 -5.25
CA SER A 107 -56.01 2.48 -5.44
C SER A 107 -57.15 2.55 -4.42
N LYS A 108 -56.88 3.02 -3.20
CA LYS A 108 -57.88 3.24 -2.15
C LYS A 108 -58.68 4.52 -2.38
N LEU A 109 -58.08 5.54 -2.99
CA LEU A 109 -58.75 6.79 -3.35
C LEU A 109 -59.65 6.63 -4.59
N ALA A 110 -59.29 5.72 -5.50
CA ALA A 110 -60.05 5.42 -6.71
C ALA A 110 -61.25 4.47 -6.50
N ARG A 111 -61.46 3.99 -5.27
CA ARG A 111 -62.66 3.22 -4.85
C ARG A 111 -63.57 4.12 -4.03
#